data_AF-A0AAV4C2W4-F1
#
_entry.id   AF-A0AAV4C2W4-F1
#
_cell.length_a   1.000
_cell.length_b   1.000
_cell.length_c   1.000
_cell.angle_alpha   90.00
_cell.angle_beta   90.00
_cell.angle_gamma   90.00
#
_symmetry.space_group_name_H-M   'P 1'
#
loop_
_entity.id
_entity.type
_entity.pdbx_description
1 polymer ?
#
loop_
_entity_poly.entity_id
_entity_poly.type
_entity_poly.pdbx_seq_one_letter_code
_entity_poly.pdbx_strand_id
1 'polypeptide(L)'
;MILRKKHVLRALDYQGLRIAFGVFRTSPIKSLYAEAGELSLEYRGTKLACIQGNKNVDKLAKAALNRASSSEKRICWSDLKPKINVYIHTVWQENWDAEGTNKLHAVLPNLGEDLSKRGERAGRKRETVMCRLRVGHKWLTQS
;
A
#
# COMPACT_ATOMS: atom_id res chain seq x y z
N MET A 1 -22.03 -1.11 -1.73
CA MET A 1 -20.88 -0.25 -1.36
C MET A 1 -21.28 1.17 -0.88
N ILE A 2 -22.35 1.77 -1.39
CA ILE A 2 -22.76 3.17 -1.07
C ILE A 2 -23.30 3.36 0.37
N LEU A 3 -24.03 2.37 0.92
CA LEU A 3 -24.60 2.46 2.27
C LEU A 3 -23.52 2.48 3.38
N ARG A 4 -22.40 1.77 3.20
CA ARG A 4 -21.29 1.77 4.16
C ARG A 4 -20.62 3.15 4.27
N LYS A 5 -20.46 3.86 3.15
CA LYS A 5 -19.87 5.22 3.16
C LYS A 5 -20.73 6.23 3.93
N LYS A 6 -22.06 6.16 3.79
CA LYS A 6 -22.98 7.05 4.53
C LYS A 6 -22.97 6.82 6.04
N HIS A 7 -22.80 5.58 6.48
CA HIS A 7 -22.72 5.24 7.91
C HIS A 7 -21.43 5.78 8.55
N VAL A 8 -20.29 5.63 7.85
CA VAL A 8 -18.99 6.12 8.33
C VAL A 8 -18.96 7.65 8.47
N LEU A 9 -19.51 8.37 7.48
CA LEU A 9 -19.57 9.83 7.51
C LEU A 9 -20.38 10.36 8.70
N ARG A 10 -21.53 9.74 8.99
CA ARG A 10 -22.34 10.12 10.17
C ARG A 10 -21.61 9.85 11.47
N ALA A 11 -20.95 8.69 11.60
CA ALA A 11 -20.22 8.34 12.80
C ALA A 11 -19.06 9.32 13.10
N LEU A 12 -18.31 9.70 12.07
CA LEU A 12 -17.21 10.67 12.20
C LEU A 12 -17.72 12.07 12.58
N ASP A 13 -18.80 12.53 11.94
CA ASP A 13 -19.39 13.85 12.23
C ASP A 13 -19.87 13.93 13.69
N TYR A 14 -20.57 12.89 14.17
CA TYR A 14 -21.06 12.85 15.55
C TYR A 14 -19.94 12.77 16.58
N GLN A 15 -18.85 12.06 16.27
CA GLN A 15 -17.68 11.99 17.14
C GLN A 15 -16.91 13.31 17.15
N GLY A 16 -16.71 13.93 15.98
CA GLY A 16 -16.05 15.22 15.86
C GLY A 16 -16.75 16.31 16.66
N LEU A 17 -18.08 16.40 16.55
CA LEU A 17 -18.88 17.36 17.31
C LEU A 17 -18.74 17.15 18.83
N ARG A 18 -18.72 15.90 19.29
CA ARG A 18 -18.53 15.61 20.72
C ARG A 18 -17.15 15.97 21.22
N ILE A 19 -16.12 15.73 20.42
CA ILE A 19 -14.73 16.04 20.78
C ILE A 19 -14.51 17.55 20.82
N ALA A 20 -15.03 18.28 19.83
CA ALA A 20 -14.87 19.74 19.74
C ALA A 20 -15.53 20.49 20.92
N PHE A 21 -16.70 20.04 21.37
CA PHE A 21 -17.45 20.67 22.48
C PHE A 21 -17.18 20.03 23.85
N GLY A 22 -16.38 18.96 23.93
CA GLY A 22 -16.07 18.29 25.21
C GLY A 22 -17.29 17.67 25.92
N VAL A 23 -18.34 17.35 25.18
CA VAL A 23 -19.64 16.88 25.69
C VAL A 23 -19.71 15.37 25.82
N PHE A 24 -20.49 14.89 26.79
CA PHE A 24 -20.63 13.46 27.10
C PHE A 24 -21.03 12.62 25.87
N ARG A 25 -20.58 11.35 25.82
CA ARG A 25 -20.92 10.39 24.75
C ARG A 25 -22.41 10.01 24.70
N THR A 26 -23.16 10.33 25.74
CA THR A 26 -24.61 10.10 25.85
C THR A 26 -25.45 11.30 25.44
N SER A 27 -24.84 12.48 25.25
CA SER A 27 -25.58 13.68 24.87
C SER A 27 -26.35 13.48 23.55
N PRO A 28 -27.62 13.95 23.45
CA PRO A 28 -28.40 13.84 22.22
C PRO A 28 -27.80 14.65 21.08
N ILE A 29 -27.61 14.04 19.92
CA ILE A 29 -26.92 14.67 18.77
C ILE A 29 -27.66 15.91 18.22
N LYS A 30 -29.00 15.91 18.28
CA LYS A 30 -29.81 17.05 17.80
C LYS A 30 -29.57 18.30 18.65
N SER A 31 -29.39 18.15 19.96
CA SER A 31 -29.06 19.25 20.87
C SER A 31 -27.67 19.81 20.56
N LEU A 32 -26.69 18.93 20.25
CA LEU A 32 -25.34 19.35 19.90
C LEU A 32 -25.29 20.18 18.61
N TYR A 33 -26.06 19.82 17.59
CA TYR A 33 -26.15 20.63 16.37
C TYR A 33 -26.79 22.00 16.63
N ALA A 34 -27.81 22.06 17.49
CA ALA A 34 -28.45 23.32 17.87
C ALA A 34 -27.48 24.24 18.64
N GLU A 35 -26.69 23.69 19.55
CA GLU A 35 -25.67 24.40 20.32
C GLU A 35 -24.50 24.87 19.45
N ALA A 36 -24.07 24.04 18.49
CA ALA A 36 -23.02 24.38 17.55
C ALA A 36 -23.45 25.41 16.48
N GLY A 37 -24.74 25.77 16.41
CA GLY A 37 -25.28 26.61 15.34
C GLY A 37 -25.20 25.95 13.96
N GLU A 38 -25.06 24.62 13.91
CA GLU A 38 -24.82 23.85 12.70
C GLU A 38 -26.08 23.08 12.26
N LEU A 39 -26.37 23.07 10.95
CA LEU A 39 -27.45 22.23 10.43
C LEU A 39 -27.04 20.75 10.44
N SER A 40 -27.98 19.87 10.79
CA SER A 40 -27.71 18.43 10.81
C SER A 40 -27.27 17.91 9.43
N LEU A 41 -26.41 16.90 9.42
CA LEU A 41 -25.84 16.33 8.20
C LEU A 41 -26.92 15.80 7.23
N GLU A 42 -28.05 15.32 7.75
CA GLU A 42 -29.20 14.90 6.94
C GLU A 42 -29.84 16.09 6.22
N TYR A 43 -30.05 17.19 6.93
CA TYR A 43 -30.63 18.39 6.34
C TYR A 43 -29.67 19.09 5.37
N ARG A 44 -28.37 19.07 5.66
CA ARG A 44 -27.32 19.50 4.72
C ARG A 44 -27.36 18.66 3.45
N GLY A 45 -27.50 17.34 3.58
CA GLY A 45 -27.63 16.42 2.46
C GLY A 45 -28.86 16.68 1.59
N THR A 46 -30.04 16.90 2.19
CA THR A 46 -31.26 17.19 1.43
C THR A 46 -31.21 18.56 0.75
N LYS A 47 -30.67 19.58 1.44
CA LYS A 47 -30.48 20.93 0.89
C LYS A 47 -29.52 20.96 -0.30
N LEU A 48 -28.46 20.15 -0.28
CA LEU A 48 -27.54 20.06 -1.42
C LEU A 48 -28.12 19.22 -2.57
N ALA A 49 -28.95 18.23 -2.27
CA ALA A 49 -29.61 17.39 -3.27
C ALA A 49 -30.72 18.15 -4.04
N CYS A 50 -31.31 19.21 -3.47
CA CYS A 50 -32.32 20.01 -4.16
C CYS A 50 -31.72 21.00 -5.18
N ILE A 51 -30.39 21.15 -5.24
CA ILE A 51 -29.71 22.01 -6.22
C ILE A 51 -29.77 21.36 -7.60
N GLN A 52 -30.39 22.05 -8.56
CA GLN A 52 -30.63 21.53 -9.92
C GLN A 52 -29.32 21.16 -10.65
N GLY A 53 -28.25 21.93 -10.43
CA GLY A 53 -26.92 21.63 -10.97
C GLY A 53 -26.37 20.28 -10.53
N ASN A 54 -26.55 19.90 -9.26
CA ASN A 54 -26.08 18.62 -8.73
C ASN A 54 -26.85 17.44 -9.35
N LYS A 55 -28.16 17.61 -9.57
CA LYS A 55 -28.99 16.60 -10.25
C LYS A 55 -28.52 16.33 -11.67
N ASN A 56 -28.13 17.38 -12.40
CA ASN A 56 -27.63 17.26 -13.77
C ASN A 56 -26.26 16.55 -13.79
N VAL A 57 -25.36 16.89 -12.88
CA VAL A 57 -24.04 16.23 -12.73
C VAL A 57 -24.21 14.75 -12.40
N ASP A 58 -25.09 14.40 -11.45
CA ASP A 58 -25.37 13.01 -11.09
C ASP A 58 -25.97 12.22 -12.25
N LYS A 59 -26.83 12.84 -13.06
CA LYS A 59 -27.41 12.22 -14.26
C LYS A 59 -26.34 11.94 -15.31
N LEU A 60 -25.43 12.88 -15.54
CA LEU A 60 -24.31 12.74 -16.48
C LEU A 60 -23.30 11.69 -16.01
N ALA A 61 -22.94 11.68 -14.73
CA ALA A 61 -22.04 10.69 -14.15
C ALA A 61 -22.61 9.26 -14.26
N LYS A 62 -23.93 9.09 -14.03
CA LYS A 62 -24.61 7.81 -14.23
C LYS A 62 -24.65 7.39 -15.71
N ALA A 63 -24.84 8.33 -16.63
CA ALA A 63 -24.77 8.05 -18.06
C ALA A 63 -23.35 7.62 -18.49
N ALA A 64 -22.32 8.22 -17.91
CA ALA A 64 -20.93 7.87 -18.17
C ALA A 64 -20.54 6.46 -17.68
N LEU A 65 -21.12 5.99 -16.57
CA LEU A 65 -20.93 4.61 -16.08
C LEU A 65 -21.45 3.55 -17.07
N ASN A 66 -22.51 3.86 -17.81
CA ASN A 66 -23.12 2.95 -18.78
C ASN A 66 -22.45 3.04 -20.17
N ARG A 67 -21.58 4.03 -20.41
CA ARG A 67 -20.75 4.07 -21.60
C ARG A 67 -19.71 2.98 -21.43
N ALA A 68 -19.91 1.88 -22.15
CA ALA A 68 -19.01 0.73 -22.18
C ALA A 68 -17.57 1.23 -22.13
N SER A 69 -16.85 0.84 -21.07
CA SER A 69 -15.43 1.08 -20.96
C SER A 69 -14.80 0.46 -22.20
N SER A 70 -14.47 1.30 -23.19
CA SER A 70 -13.61 0.91 -24.29
C SER A 70 -12.45 0.18 -23.65
N SER A 71 -12.30 -1.08 -24.03
CA SER A 71 -11.35 -2.02 -23.49
C SER A 71 -9.93 -1.62 -23.91
N GLU A 72 -9.47 -0.47 -23.44
CA GLU A 72 -8.04 -0.23 -23.27
C GLU A 72 -7.63 -1.14 -22.11
N LYS A 73 -7.38 -2.41 -22.45
CA LYS A 73 -6.66 -3.35 -21.60
C LYS A 73 -5.29 -2.73 -21.36
N ARG A 74 -5.21 -1.89 -20.33
CA ARG A 74 -3.95 -1.44 -19.74
C ARG A 74 -3.19 -2.70 -19.41
N ILE A 75 -2.05 -2.91 -20.08
CA ILE A 75 -1.05 -3.90 -19.68
C ILE A 75 -0.82 -3.64 -18.19
N CYS A 76 -1.09 -4.66 -17.37
CA CYS A 76 -0.95 -4.46 -15.95
C CYS A 76 0.55 -4.30 -15.69
N TRP A 77 0.94 -3.26 -14.96
CA TRP A 77 2.34 -3.01 -14.62
C TRP A 77 2.99 -4.23 -13.91
N SER A 78 2.19 -5.11 -13.30
CA SER A 78 2.63 -6.40 -12.77
C SER A 78 3.26 -7.31 -13.82
N ASP A 79 2.80 -7.25 -15.06
CA ASP A 79 3.22 -8.13 -16.15
C ASP A 79 4.62 -7.76 -16.65
N LEU A 80 5.07 -6.53 -16.37
CA LEU A 80 6.42 -6.06 -16.68
C LEU A 80 7.44 -6.48 -15.63
N LYS A 81 7.02 -6.80 -14.39
CA LYS A 81 7.93 -7.15 -13.28
C LYS A 81 8.88 -8.31 -13.60
N PRO A 82 8.40 -9.45 -14.15
CA PRO A 82 9.30 -10.57 -14.40
C PRO A 82 10.40 -10.21 -15.41
N LYS A 83 10.05 -9.46 -16.46
CA LYS A 83 11.01 -9.03 -17.49
C LYS A 83 12.08 -8.09 -16.93
N ILE A 84 11.65 -7.12 -16.10
CA ILE A 84 12.58 -6.19 -15.45
C ILE A 84 13.52 -6.94 -14.50
N ASN A 85 12.98 -7.86 -13.69
CA ASN A 85 13.79 -8.64 -12.76
C ASN A 85 14.81 -9.52 -13.49
N VAL A 86 14.40 -10.19 -14.58
CA VAL A 86 15.33 -10.97 -15.42
C VAL A 86 16.46 -10.08 -15.93
N TYR A 87 16.15 -8.92 -16.49
CA TYR A 87 17.17 -7.98 -16.97
C TYR A 87 18.13 -7.50 -15.87
N ILE A 88 17.61 -7.17 -14.68
CA ILE A 88 18.45 -6.77 -13.55
C ILE A 88 19.38 -7.91 -13.13
N HIS A 89 18.85 -9.14 -13.05
CA HIS A 89 19.64 -10.31 -12.69
C HIS A 89 20.72 -10.63 -13.73
N THR A 90 20.44 -10.46 -15.03
CA THR A 90 21.46 -10.67 -16.07
C THR A 90 22.57 -9.64 -15.97
N VAL A 91 22.24 -8.35 -15.87
CA VAL A 91 23.25 -7.29 -15.74
C VAL A 91 24.07 -7.45 -14.46
N TRP A 92 23.43 -7.85 -13.36
CA TRP A 92 24.12 -8.09 -12.10
C TRP A 92 25.08 -9.29 -12.20
N GLN A 93 24.67 -10.37 -12.86
CA GLN A 93 25.50 -11.54 -13.10
C GLN A 93 26.70 -11.22 -14.02
N GLU A 94 26.48 -10.46 -15.10
CA GLU A 94 27.55 -10.01 -16.00
C GLU A 94 28.61 -9.18 -15.26
N ASN A 95 28.17 -8.22 -14.43
CA ASN A 95 29.07 -7.44 -13.60
C ASN A 95 29.81 -8.29 -12.57
N TRP A 96 29.15 -9.33 -12.04
CA TRP A 96 29.76 -10.26 -11.11
C TRP A 96 30.83 -11.12 -11.77
N ASP A 97 30.56 -11.63 -12.97
CA ASP A 97 31.48 -12.42 -13.76
C ASP A 97 32.69 -11.61 -14.26
N ALA A 98 32.51 -10.29 -14.47
CA ALA A 98 33.61 -9.38 -14.75
C ALA A 98 34.58 -9.22 -13.57
N GLU A 99 34.12 -9.41 -12.33
CA GLU A 99 34.92 -9.28 -11.10
C GLU A 99 35.70 -10.58 -10.80
N GLY A 100 36.46 -11.08 -11.78
CA GLY A 100 37.17 -12.36 -11.70
C GLY A 100 38.32 -12.44 -10.68
N THR A 101 38.70 -11.32 -10.06
CA THR A 101 39.70 -11.29 -8.97
C THR A 101 39.07 -11.47 -7.58
N ASN A 102 37.74 -11.46 -7.49
CA ASN A 102 37.04 -11.54 -6.23
C ASN A 102 36.97 -12.98 -5.72
N LYS A 103 37.55 -13.22 -4.54
CA LYS A 103 37.52 -14.52 -3.85
C LYS A 103 36.11 -15.05 -3.60
N LEU A 104 35.13 -14.15 -3.51
CA LEU A 104 33.73 -14.51 -3.34
C LEU A 104 33.09 -15.03 -4.62
N HIS A 105 33.58 -14.63 -5.81
CA HIS A 105 33.11 -15.17 -7.08
C HIS A 105 33.38 -16.68 -7.17
N ALA A 106 34.56 -17.12 -6.71
CA ALA A 106 34.90 -18.54 -6.61
C ALA A 106 33.96 -19.35 -5.67
N VAL A 107 33.34 -18.70 -4.69
CA VAL A 107 32.43 -19.33 -3.71
C VAL A 107 30.97 -19.27 -4.15
N LEU A 108 30.60 -18.24 -4.92
CA LEU A 108 29.25 -18.03 -5.41
C LEU A 108 29.30 -17.51 -6.86
N PRO A 109 29.52 -18.38 -7.85
CA PRO A 109 29.64 -17.96 -9.25
C PRO A 109 28.29 -17.56 -9.84
N ASN A 110 27.16 -18.11 -9.36
CA ASN A 110 25.82 -17.79 -9.84
C ASN A 110 24.99 -17.09 -8.75
N LEU A 111 24.61 -15.84 -8.99
CA LEU A 111 23.83 -15.01 -8.07
C LEU A 111 22.34 -15.38 -8.03
N GLY A 112 21.84 -16.04 -9.08
CA GLY A 112 20.46 -16.53 -9.16
C GLY A 112 20.26 -17.89 -8.48
N GLU A 113 21.31 -18.50 -7.94
CA GLU A 113 21.19 -19.72 -7.15
C GLU A 113 20.40 -19.39 -5.87
N ASP A 114 19.32 -20.12 -5.64
CA ASP A 114 18.41 -19.88 -4.53
C ASP A 114 19.11 -20.13 -3.19
N LEU A 115 19.70 -19.07 -2.63
CA LEU A 115 20.38 -19.09 -1.34
C LEU A 115 19.42 -19.37 -0.19
N SER A 116 18.10 -19.20 -0.38
CA SER A 116 17.12 -19.54 0.65
C SER A 116 17.15 -21.03 0.97
N LYS A 117 17.41 -21.90 -0.03
CA LYS A 117 17.63 -23.33 0.17
C LYS A 117 18.91 -23.67 0.92
N ARG A 118 19.91 -22.77 0.95
CA ARG A 118 21.10 -22.92 1.80
C ARG A 118 20.80 -22.66 3.28
N GLY A 119 19.71 -21.96 3.59
CA GLY A 119 19.34 -21.49 4.94
C GLY A 119 18.04 -22.06 5.52
N GLU A 120 17.18 -22.68 4.72
CA GLU A 120 15.83 -23.15 5.13
C GLU A 120 15.81 -24.09 6.36
N ARG A 121 16.95 -24.67 6.75
CA ARG A 121 17.07 -25.55 7.93
C ARG A 121 17.96 -24.98 9.06
N ALA A 122 18.44 -23.75 8.94
CA ALA A 122 19.46 -23.20 9.82
C ALA A 122 19.09 -21.79 10.32
N GLY A 123 18.73 -21.66 11.60
CA GLY A 123 18.43 -20.36 12.20
C GLY A 123 19.57 -19.33 12.07
N ARG A 124 19.23 -18.04 12.21
CA ARG A 124 20.09 -16.85 11.96
C ARG A 124 21.56 -16.97 12.42
N LYS A 125 21.82 -17.62 13.57
CA LYS A 125 23.18 -17.83 14.10
C LYS A 125 24.04 -18.70 13.15
N ARG A 126 23.49 -19.79 12.63
CA ARG A 126 24.19 -20.69 11.71
C ARG A 126 24.44 -20.02 10.37
N GLU A 127 23.47 -19.28 9.85
CA GLU A 127 23.63 -18.51 8.62
C GLU A 127 24.76 -17.48 8.73
N THR A 128 24.81 -16.74 9.85
CA THR A 128 25.88 -15.78 10.13
C THR A 128 27.25 -16.46 10.15
N VAL A 129 27.36 -17.62 10.80
CA VAL A 129 28.62 -18.40 10.82
C VAL A 129 28.99 -18.88 9.41
N MET A 130 28.03 -19.39 8.64
CA MET A 130 28.27 -19.85 7.25
C MET A 130 28.67 -18.70 6.32
N CYS A 131 28.10 -17.50 6.49
CA CYS A 131 28.52 -16.33 5.74
C CYS A 131 29.94 -15.91 6.10
N ARG A 132 30.29 -15.85 7.40
CA ARG A 132 31.65 -15.55 7.85
C ARG A 132 32.68 -16.55 7.32
N LEU A 133 32.36 -17.85 7.37
CA LEU A 133 33.22 -18.91 6.85
C LEU A 133 33.40 -18.80 5.32
N ARG A 134 32.33 -18.54 4.57
CA ARG A 134 32.38 -18.36 3.10
C ARG A 134 33.21 -17.17 2.66
N VAL A 135 33.15 -16.08 3.41
CA VAL A 135 33.97 -14.87 3.17
C VAL A 135 35.41 -15.05 3.66
N GLY A 136 35.68 -16.11 4.44
CA GLY A 136 37.02 -16.39 4.97
C GLY A 136 37.35 -15.63 6.24
N HIS A 137 36.36 -15.06 6.95
CA HIS A 137 36.55 -14.49 8.28
C HIS A 137 36.75 -15.63 9.29
N LYS A 138 38.02 -15.97 9.54
CA LYS A 138 38.43 -16.76 10.72
C LYS A 138 38.50 -15.81 11.92
N TRP A 139 38.41 -16.34 13.14
CA TRP A 139 38.37 -15.61 14.43
C TRP A 139 39.49 -14.57 14.68
N LEU A 140 40.44 -14.39 13.76
CA LEU A 140 41.64 -13.57 13.90
C LEU A 140 41.73 -12.37 12.93
N THR A 141 40.61 -11.87 12.40
CA THR A 141 40.60 -10.59 11.67
C THR A 141 39.60 -9.62 12.31
N GLN A 142 39.98 -9.07 13.46
CA GLN A 142 39.58 -7.71 13.83
C GLN A 142 40.63 -6.77 13.24
N SER A 143 40.24 -6.01 12.22
CA SER A 143 40.85 -4.77 11.77
C SER A 143 39.73 -3.90 11.26
#